data_AF-A0A1Z4RPZ4-F1
#
_entry.id   AF-A0A1Z4RPZ4-F1
#
_cell.length_a   1.000
_cell.length_b   1.000
_cell.length_c   1.000
_cell.angle_alpha   90.00
_cell.angle_beta   90.00
_cell.angle_gamma   90.00
#
_symmetry.space_group_name_H-M   'P 1'
#
loop_
_entity.id
_entity.type
_entity.pdbx_description
1 polymer ?
#
loop_
_entity_poly.entity_id
_entity_poly.type
_entity_poly.pdbx_seq_one_letter_code
_entity_poly.pdbx_strand_id
1 'polypeptide(L)'
;MDFIDQIKQITQNIEKMQGSNLNEQATKNSFIMPFIDILGYNTRDPFEVFPEFTADIPVLKNDKVDYAILQNDQPIILIECKCFQDCLDNIKHTAQLHKYFQNTAAKFGILTNGIVYRFYTDIDKSHVMDVKPFFEFNLLKFTDGDLNELKKFSKANFDPNALNDAAQNLLYTKEIKRLIAEQLINPSPDFVKFFASQVYSGKMVASVIEKFTEITQVSLKEFVNERIAERLKSAMDANEQVTITASVPCEESVVELNDDGIVTTEEEIESFYIVKAILREVIDVSRLQYKDTQTYFGINLDGKVTKTICRIYLNSQKKYVGIIDTNGKEVKKEINSLDGIYGVAEFLKARVNHLTKGQYMEESKTVEVKSE
;
A
#
# COMPACT_ATOMS: atom_id res chain seq x y z
N MET A 1 -3.04 -20.17 -13.76
CA MET A 1 -2.79 -19.99 -12.31
C MET A 1 -2.37 -18.55 -12.12
N ASP A 2 -2.94 -17.85 -11.15
CA ASP A 2 -2.56 -16.46 -10.87
C ASP A 2 -1.08 -16.39 -10.41
N PHE A 3 -0.41 -15.27 -10.69
CA PHE A 3 1.01 -15.08 -10.33
C PHE A 3 1.25 -15.27 -8.83
N ILE A 4 0.32 -14.78 -8.01
CA ILE A 4 0.39 -14.87 -6.55
C ILE A 4 0.30 -16.34 -6.10
N ASP A 5 -0.59 -17.12 -6.71
CA ASP A 5 -0.74 -18.54 -6.39
C ASP A 5 0.53 -19.33 -6.74
N GLN A 6 1.18 -19.00 -7.86
CA GLN A 6 2.44 -19.63 -8.25
C GLN A 6 3.57 -19.30 -7.27
N ILE A 7 3.68 -18.04 -6.84
CA ILE A 7 4.66 -17.62 -5.81
C ILE A 7 4.39 -18.32 -4.46
N LYS A 8 3.12 -18.47 -4.07
CA LYS A 8 2.77 -19.23 -2.86
C LYS A 8 3.11 -20.71 -2.99
N GLN A 9 2.90 -21.31 -4.16
CA GLN A 9 3.22 -22.71 -4.41
C GLN A 9 4.73 -22.98 -4.34
N ILE A 10 5.56 -22.14 -4.95
CA ILE A 10 7.02 -22.29 -4.86
C ILE A 10 7.50 -22.08 -3.41
N THR A 11 6.89 -21.16 -2.66
CA THR A 11 7.18 -20.94 -1.23
C THR A 11 6.95 -22.21 -0.42
N GLN A 12 5.79 -22.87 -0.58
CA GLN A 12 5.49 -24.13 0.10
C GLN A 12 6.46 -25.26 -0.28
N ASN A 13 6.94 -25.28 -1.52
CA ASN A 13 7.94 -26.26 -1.96
C ASN A 13 9.30 -26.01 -1.31
N ILE A 14 9.72 -24.75 -1.21
CA ILE A 14 10.95 -24.35 -0.51
C ILE A 14 10.88 -24.78 0.95
N GLU A 15 9.79 -24.47 1.66
CA GLU A 15 9.60 -24.86 3.08
C GLU A 15 9.74 -26.37 3.31
N LYS A 16 9.19 -27.19 2.40
CA LYS A 16 9.33 -28.66 2.46
C LYS A 16 10.77 -29.14 2.23
N MET A 17 11.53 -28.43 1.39
CA MET A 17 12.86 -28.84 0.95
C MET A 17 14.00 -28.27 1.80
N GLN A 18 13.74 -27.29 2.67
CA GLN A 18 14.74 -26.68 3.56
C GLN A 18 15.45 -27.67 4.50
N GLY A 19 14.82 -28.80 4.84
CA GLY A 19 15.44 -29.86 5.63
C GLY A 19 16.45 -30.75 4.87
N SER A 20 16.63 -30.54 3.56
CA SER A 20 17.50 -31.33 2.71
C SER A 20 18.83 -30.62 2.42
N ASN A 21 19.95 -31.35 2.43
CA ASN A 21 21.25 -30.81 2.00
C ASN A 21 21.31 -30.68 0.47
N LEU A 22 20.73 -29.63 -0.08
CA LEU A 22 20.82 -29.29 -1.49
C LEU A 22 22.14 -28.56 -1.78
N ASN A 23 22.80 -28.93 -2.87
CA ASN A 23 23.94 -28.18 -3.40
C ASN A 23 23.45 -27.00 -4.28
N GLU A 24 24.38 -26.20 -4.78
CA GLU A 24 24.06 -25.02 -5.62
C GLU A 24 23.29 -25.40 -6.89
N GLN A 25 23.65 -26.49 -7.57
CA GLN A 25 22.95 -26.95 -8.78
C GLN A 25 21.51 -27.39 -8.49
N ALA A 26 21.30 -28.08 -7.38
CA ALA A 26 19.96 -28.48 -6.95
C ALA A 26 19.13 -27.26 -6.52
N THR A 27 19.75 -26.26 -5.89
CA THR A 27 19.12 -24.97 -5.55
C THR A 27 18.67 -24.24 -6.81
N LYS A 28 19.55 -24.14 -7.82
CA LYS A 28 19.24 -23.55 -9.12
C LYS A 28 18.03 -24.20 -9.78
N ASN A 29 18.03 -25.53 -9.88
CA ASN A 29 16.96 -26.26 -10.55
C ASN A 29 15.65 -26.28 -9.76
N SER A 30 15.70 -26.34 -8.44
CA SER A 30 14.50 -26.55 -7.60
C SER A 30 13.83 -25.25 -7.18
N PHE A 31 14.60 -24.16 -7.03
CA PHE A 31 14.10 -22.89 -6.51
C PHE A 31 14.22 -21.75 -7.53
N ILE A 32 15.38 -21.60 -8.17
CA ILE A 32 15.65 -20.42 -8.99
C ILE A 32 15.02 -20.53 -10.38
N MET A 33 15.19 -21.66 -11.09
CA MET A 33 14.56 -21.86 -12.40
C MET A 33 13.04 -21.76 -12.35
N PRO A 34 12.32 -22.40 -11.40
CA PRO A 34 10.88 -22.24 -11.31
C PRO A 34 10.47 -20.79 -11.02
N PHE A 35 11.27 -20.03 -10.25
CA PHE A 35 11.00 -18.61 -10.03
C PHE A 35 11.13 -17.79 -11.32
N ILE A 36 12.16 -18.04 -12.14
CA ILE A 36 12.33 -17.40 -13.45
C ILE A 36 11.15 -17.75 -14.38
N ASP A 37 10.72 -19.02 -14.39
CA ASP A 37 9.53 -19.47 -15.13
C ASP A 37 8.26 -18.73 -14.67
N ILE A 38 8.09 -18.49 -13.36
CA ILE A 38 6.94 -17.75 -12.79
C ILE A 38 6.95 -16.27 -13.21
N LEU A 39 8.13 -15.66 -13.34
CA LEU A 39 8.26 -14.31 -13.93
C LEU A 39 7.89 -14.29 -15.43
N GLY A 40 7.67 -15.46 -16.04
CA GLY A 40 7.22 -15.60 -17.42
C GLY A 40 8.35 -15.73 -18.43
N TYR A 41 9.60 -15.86 -17.98
CA TYR A 41 10.74 -16.12 -18.86
C TYR A 41 10.97 -17.62 -18.99
N ASN A 42 11.12 -18.11 -20.22
CA ASN A 42 11.23 -19.54 -20.46
C ASN A 42 12.66 -20.05 -20.17
N THR A 43 12.86 -20.73 -19.03
CA THR A 43 14.15 -21.32 -18.65
C THR A 43 14.64 -22.45 -19.57
N ARG A 44 13.77 -22.96 -20.45
CA ARG A 44 14.09 -24.02 -21.41
C ARG A 44 14.47 -23.46 -22.79
N ASP A 45 14.29 -22.17 -23.02
CA ASP A 45 14.68 -21.51 -24.25
C ASP A 45 16.02 -20.77 -24.04
N PRO A 46 17.13 -21.27 -24.60
CA PRO A 46 18.44 -20.65 -24.43
C PRO A 46 18.54 -19.27 -25.10
N PHE A 47 17.62 -18.91 -26.00
CA PHE A 47 17.56 -17.58 -26.59
C PHE A 47 16.82 -16.57 -25.72
N GLU A 48 16.15 -17.03 -24.66
CA GLU A 48 15.45 -16.18 -23.69
C GLU A 48 16.15 -16.19 -22.33
N VAL A 49 16.44 -17.38 -21.78
CA VAL A 49 17.19 -17.53 -20.53
C VAL A 49 18.45 -18.33 -20.82
N PHE A 50 19.56 -17.62 -20.96
CA PHE A 50 20.85 -18.22 -21.29
C PHE A 50 21.59 -18.64 -20.02
N PRO A 51 21.83 -19.94 -19.78
CA PRO A 51 22.58 -20.42 -18.63
C PRO A 51 24.09 -20.25 -18.84
N GLU A 52 24.85 -20.11 -17.75
CA GLU A 52 26.32 -19.98 -17.77
C GLU A 52 26.80 -18.91 -18.77
N PHE A 53 26.13 -17.75 -18.74
CA PHE A 53 26.35 -16.67 -19.69
C PHE A 53 27.79 -16.17 -19.65
N THR A 54 28.40 -16.13 -20.83
CA THR A 54 29.74 -15.58 -21.06
C THR A 54 29.65 -14.47 -22.08
N ALA A 55 30.47 -13.42 -21.90
CA ALA A 55 30.60 -12.35 -22.88
C ALA A 55 31.98 -12.44 -23.53
N ASP A 56 32.06 -12.23 -24.85
CA ASP A 56 33.32 -12.23 -25.61
C ASP A 56 34.10 -10.92 -25.39
N ILE A 57 34.48 -10.70 -24.14
CA ILE A 57 35.18 -9.51 -23.66
C ILE A 57 36.45 -9.99 -22.95
N PRO A 58 37.64 -9.45 -23.28
CA PRO A 58 38.91 -9.93 -22.71
C PRO A 58 38.95 -9.95 -21.18
N VAL A 59 38.25 -9.04 -20.52
CA VAL A 59 38.15 -8.92 -19.05
C VAL A 59 37.31 -10.04 -18.43
N LEU A 60 36.40 -10.66 -19.20
CA LEU A 60 35.43 -11.66 -18.73
C LEU A 60 35.75 -13.10 -19.19
N LYS A 61 36.88 -13.31 -19.88
CA LYS A 61 37.22 -14.55 -20.60
C LYS A 61 37.24 -15.86 -19.78
N ASN A 62 37.27 -15.77 -18.45
CA ASN A 62 37.27 -16.92 -17.52
C ASN A 62 36.18 -16.83 -16.44
N ASP A 63 35.28 -15.85 -16.56
CA ASP A 63 34.24 -15.56 -15.59
C ASP A 63 32.88 -15.85 -16.26
N LYS A 64 31.83 -16.23 -15.55
CA LYS A 64 30.51 -16.54 -16.15
C LYS A 64 29.36 -16.20 -15.22
N VAL A 65 28.27 -15.60 -15.67
CA VAL A 65 27.10 -15.41 -14.79
C VAL A 65 26.18 -16.60 -14.92
N ASP A 66 25.51 -17.01 -13.84
CA ASP A 66 24.70 -18.23 -13.83
C ASP A 66 23.55 -18.21 -14.83
N TYR A 67 22.83 -17.08 -14.93
CA TYR A 67 21.82 -16.88 -15.97
C TYR A 67 21.83 -15.46 -16.50
N ALA A 68 21.55 -15.31 -17.78
CA ALA A 68 21.19 -14.04 -18.39
C ALA A 68 19.82 -14.14 -19.04
N ILE A 69 18.94 -13.22 -18.73
CA ILE A 69 17.67 -13.05 -19.46
C ILE A 69 17.96 -12.15 -20.64
N LEU A 70 17.63 -12.63 -21.84
CA LEU A 70 17.90 -11.98 -23.10
C LEU A 70 16.61 -11.37 -23.67
N GLN A 71 16.74 -10.19 -24.26
CA GLN A 71 15.71 -9.56 -25.08
C GLN A 71 16.39 -9.04 -26.34
N ASN A 72 15.91 -9.48 -27.52
CA ASN A 72 16.54 -9.17 -28.81
C ASN A 72 18.05 -9.50 -28.84
N ASP A 73 18.41 -10.71 -28.38
CA ASP A 73 19.80 -11.20 -28.27
C ASP A 73 20.74 -10.36 -27.41
N GLN A 74 20.20 -9.45 -26.57
CA GLN A 74 20.97 -8.65 -25.62
C GLN A 74 20.57 -8.99 -24.18
N PRO A 75 21.54 -9.12 -23.25
CA PRO A 75 21.21 -9.36 -21.85
C PRO A 75 20.52 -8.12 -21.26
N ILE A 76 19.33 -8.32 -20.68
CA ILE A 76 18.58 -7.27 -19.98
C ILE A 76 18.66 -7.43 -18.45
N ILE A 77 18.71 -8.67 -17.97
CA ILE A 77 18.84 -9.01 -16.55
C ILE A 77 19.93 -10.08 -16.40
N LEU A 78 20.87 -9.85 -15.49
CA LEU A 78 21.88 -10.82 -15.09
C LEU A 78 21.51 -11.42 -13.74
N ILE A 79 21.65 -12.73 -13.59
CA ILE A 79 21.29 -13.45 -12.36
C ILE A 79 22.48 -14.28 -11.89
N GLU A 80 22.98 -13.94 -10.72
CA GLU A 80 24.03 -14.68 -10.02
C GLU A 80 23.38 -15.47 -8.87
N CYS A 81 23.67 -16.77 -8.80
CA CYS A 81 23.07 -17.69 -7.85
C CYS A 81 24.09 -18.13 -6.80
N LYS A 82 23.57 -18.49 -5.63
CA LYS A 82 24.32 -19.09 -4.52
C LYS A 82 23.57 -20.29 -3.96
N CYS A 83 24.22 -21.08 -3.12
CA CYS A 83 23.54 -22.16 -2.43
C CYS A 83 22.52 -21.58 -1.45
N PHE A 84 21.39 -22.27 -1.23
CA PHE A 84 20.31 -21.76 -0.38
C PHE A 84 20.74 -21.52 1.09
N GLN A 85 21.82 -22.17 1.54
CA GLN A 85 22.40 -22.02 2.88
C GLN A 85 23.34 -20.79 2.98
N ASP A 86 23.75 -20.22 1.86
CA ASP A 86 24.69 -19.10 1.84
C ASP A 86 24.00 -17.79 2.21
N CYS A 87 24.71 -16.97 2.99
CA CYS A 87 24.33 -15.59 3.25
C CYS A 87 24.82 -14.69 2.10
N LEU A 88 23.92 -13.87 1.56
CA LEU A 88 24.19 -13.01 0.40
C LEU A 88 25.01 -11.75 0.74
N ASP A 89 25.41 -11.54 2.00
CA ASP A 89 26.12 -10.33 2.46
C ASP A 89 27.61 -10.32 2.11
N ASN A 90 28.16 -11.45 1.67
CA ASN A 90 29.56 -11.52 1.29
C ASN A 90 29.79 -10.80 -0.06
N ILE A 91 30.54 -9.71 -0.03
CA ILE A 91 30.94 -8.87 -1.18
C ILE A 91 31.53 -9.68 -2.33
N LYS A 92 32.16 -10.83 -2.08
CA LYS A 92 32.67 -11.69 -3.16
C LYS A 92 31.55 -12.23 -4.05
N HIS A 93 30.33 -12.38 -3.52
CA HIS A 93 29.18 -12.87 -4.26
C HIS A 93 28.65 -11.84 -5.29
N THR A 94 28.87 -10.55 -5.07
CA THR A 94 28.46 -9.50 -6.03
C THR A 94 29.56 -9.16 -7.03
N ALA A 95 30.81 -9.56 -6.80
CA ALA A 95 31.93 -9.19 -7.66
C ALA A 95 31.77 -9.66 -9.12
N GLN A 96 31.28 -10.87 -9.31
CA GLN A 96 31.03 -11.48 -10.63
C GLN A 96 29.89 -10.78 -11.37
N LEU A 97 28.76 -10.61 -10.68
CA LEU A 97 27.61 -9.86 -11.18
C LEU A 97 27.99 -8.42 -11.55
N HIS A 98 28.77 -7.73 -10.72
CA HIS A 98 29.21 -6.36 -10.97
C HIS A 98 30.09 -6.24 -12.22
N LYS A 99 31.07 -7.13 -12.41
CA LYS A 99 31.92 -7.13 -13.62
C LYS A 99 31.08 -7.32 -14.88
N TYR A 100 30.15 -8.27 -14.87
CA TYR A 100 29.30 -8.52 -16.03
C TYR A 100 28.33 -7.37 -16.29
N PHE A 101 27.71 -6.81 -15.25
CA PHE A 101 26.83 -5.67 -15.37
C PHE A 101 27.53 -4.48 -16.05
N GLN A 102 28.77 -4.17 -15.64
CA GLN A 102 29.53 -3.06 -16.22
C GLN A 102 29.94 -3.23 -17.68
N ASN A 103 30.05 -4.47 -18.14
CA ASN A 103 30.59 -4.80 -19.46
C ASN A 103 29.52 -5.34 -20.42
N THR A 104 28.24 -5.31 -20.04
CA THR A 104 27.13 -5.80 -20.88
C THR A 104 26.02 -4.75 -20.99
N ALA A 105 25.03 -4.99 -21.85
CA ALA A 105 23.87 -4.11 -22.02
C ALA A 105 22.82 -4.24 -20.89
N ALA A 106 23.07 -5.09 -19.90
CA ALA A 106 22.12 -5.37 -18.83
C ALA A 106 21.78 -4.12 -18.02
N LYS A 107 20.52 -4.02 -17.63
CA LYS A 107 19.97 -2.90 -16.83
C LYS A 107 19.73 -3.30 -15.38
N PHE A 108 19.56 -4.59 -15.14
CA PHE A 108 19.33 -5.12 -13.80
C PHE A 108 20.25 -6.30 -13.51
N GLY A 109 20.70 -6.37 -12.27
CA GLY A 109 21.41 -7.51 -11.70
C GLY A 109 20.57 -8.11 -10.58
N ILE A 110 20.55 -9.43 -10.47
CA ILE A 110 19.89 -10.16 -9.40
C ILE A 110 20.92 -11.07 -8.73
N LEU A 111 21.08 -10.94 -7.42
CA LEU A 111 21.81 -11.90 -6.60
C LEU A 111 20.81 -12.70 -5.77
N THR A 112 20.86 -14.03 -5.84
CA THR A 112 19.91 -14.88 -5.12
C THR A 112 20.49 -16.18 -4.60
N ASN A 113 19.93 -16.69 -3.51
CA ASN A 113 20.15 -18.06 -3.03
C ASN A 113 18.89 -18.94 -3.21
N GLY A 114 17.94 -18.50 -4.03
CA GLY A 114 16.65 -19.18 -4.24
C GLY A 114 15.58 -18.85 -3.20
N ILE A 115 15.93 -18.27 -2.06
CA ILE A 115 14.97 -17.80 -1.04
C ILE A 115 14.86 -16.27 -1.05
N VAL A 116 16.02 -15.60 -1.03
CA VAL A 116 16.13 -14.15 -1.08
C VAL A 116 16.64 -13.73 -2.45
N TYR A 117 15.99 -12.74 -3.05
CA TYR A 117 16.35 -12.16 -4.33
C TYR A 117 16.65 -10.68 -4.12
N ARG A 118 17.89 -10.27 -4.36
CA ARG A 118 18.36 -8.88 -4.25
C ARG A 118 18.51 -8.31 -5.63
N PHE A 119 17.80 -7.22 -5.91
CA PHE A 119 17.78 -6.55 -7.20
C PHE A 119 18.66 -5.30 -7.16
N TYR A 120 19.49 -5.16 -8.19
CA TYR A 120 20.49 -4.11 -8.36
C TYR A 120 20.32 -3.45 -9.72
N THR A 121 20.69 -2.18 -9.80
CA THR A 121 20.69 -1.37 -11.03
C THR A 121 21.83 -0.35 -10.93
N ASP A 122 21.87 0.65 -11.81
CA ASP A 122 22.90 1.67 -11.93
C ASP A 122 22.39 3.08 -11.62
N ILE A 123 21.79 3.29 -10.43
CA ILE A 123 21.23 4.59 -10.03
C ILE A 123 22.33 5.62 -9.80
N ASP A 124 23.42 5.25 -9.12
CA ASP A 124 24.46 6.21 -8.74
C ASP A 124 25.31 6.64 -9.94
N LYS A 125 25.68 5.66 -10.78
CA LYS A 125 26.55 5.87 -11.95
C LYS A 125 26.13 4.94 -13.07
N SER A 126 25.78 5.53 -14.21
CA SER A 126 25.40 4.76 -15.40
C SER A 126 26.43 3.68 -15.76
N HIS A 127 25.92 2.48 -16.04
CA HIS A 127 26.67 1.26 -16.32
C HIS A 127 27.57 0.78 -15.17
N VAL A 128 27.37 1.26 -13.95
CA VAL A 128 28.04 0.75 -12.74
C VAL A 128 26.98 0.29 -11.76
N MET A 129 26.97 -1.00 -11.48
CA MET A 129 26.00 -1.58 -10.55
C MET A 129 26.18 -1.01 -9.14
N ASP A 130 25.08 -0.57 -8.54
CA ASP A 130 25.08 -0.03 -7.19
C ASP A 130 25.51 -1.09 -6.16
N VAL A 131 26.14 -0.64 -5.08
CA VAL A 131 26.58 -1.54 -4.00
C VAL A 131 25.40 -2.10 -3.21
N LYS A 132 24.32 -1.31 -3.07
CA LYS A 132 23.13 -1.66 -2.30
C LYS A 132 22.01 -2.08 -3.25
N PRO A 133 21.26 -3.14 -2.93
CA PRO A 133 20.06 -3.48 -3.69
C PRO A 133 18.95 -2.47 -3.41
N PHE A 134 18.25 -2.04 -4.46
CA PHE A 134 17.08 -1.16 -4.34
C PHE A 134 15.84 -1.93 -3.90
N PHE A 135 15.76 -3.22 -4.22
CA PHE A 135 14.65 -4.10 -3.86
C PHE A 135 15.17 -5.46 -3.38
N GLU A 136 14.54 -5.99 -2.33
CA GLU A 136 14.83 -7.33 -1.82
C GLU A 136 13.51 -8.07 -1.66
N PHE A 137 13.40 -9.24 -2.28
CA PHE A 137 12.23 -10.10 -2.21
C PHE A 137 12.59 -11.40 -1.50
N ASN A 138 11.89 -11.69 -0.40
CA ASN A 138 12.08 -12.92 0.36
C ASN A 138 10.85 -13.82 0.19
N LEU A 139 11.02 -14.98 -0.43
CA LEU A 139 9.94 -15.93 -0.68
C LEU A 139 9.27 -16.43 0.60
N LEU A 140 9.97 -16.48 1.73
CA LEU A 140 9.41 -16.91 3.01
C LEU A 140 8.77 -15.76 3.80
N LYS A 141 9.02 -14.51 3.38
CA LYS A 141 8.58 -13.31 4.08
C LYS A 141 8.37 -12.17 3.09
N PHE A 142 7.22 -12.16 2.43
CA PHE A 142 6.81 -11.07 1.53
C PHE A 142 5.46 -10.49 1.95
N THR A 143 5.21 -9.26 1.52
CA THR A 143 3.94 -8.55 1.61
C THR A 143 3.30 -8.42 0.23
N ASP A 144 2.02 -8.01 0.17
CA ASP A 144 1.36 -7.72 -1.10
C ASP A 144 2.04 -6.58 -1.88
N GLY A 145 2.66 -5.63 -1.17
CA GLY A 145 3.48 -4.58 -1.76
C GLY A 145 4.70 -5.14 -2.49
N ASP A 146 5.40 -6.09 -1.87
CA ASP A 146 6.57 -6.72 -2.46
C ASP A 146 6.20 -7.52 -3.72
N LEU A 147 5.03 -8.17 -3.74
CA LEU A 147 4.54 -8.87 -4.93
C LEU A 147 4.25 -7.92 -6.09
N ASN A 148 3.70 -6.74 -5.81
CA ASN A 148 3.42 -5.73 -6.83
C ASN A 148 4.71 -5.18 -7.45
N GLU A 149 5.75 -4.99 -6.63
CA GLU A 149 7.07 -4.60 -7.14
C GLU A 149 7.71 -5.73 -7.95
N LEU A 150 7.64 -6.97 -7.47
CA LEU A 150 8.16 -8.13 -8.20
C LEU A 150 7.48 -8.33 -9.56
N LYS A 151 6.17 -8.11 -9.65
CA LYS A 151 5.40 -8.22 -10.91
C LYS A 151 5.93 -7.32 -12.03
N LYS A 152 6.60 -6.20 -11.70
CA LYS A 152 7.20 -5.31 -12.71
C LYS A 152 8.41 -5.95 -13.41
N PHE A 153 9.05 -6.95 -12.78
CA PHE A 153 10.14 -7.73 -13.39
C PHE A 153 9.64 -8.90 -14.23
N SER A 154 8.32 -9.18 -14.24
CA SER A 154 7.76 -10.21 -15.11
C SER A 154 7.84 -9.79 -16.58
N LYS A 155 8.02 -10.78 -17.48
CA LYS A 155 8.16 -10.55 -18.92
C LYS A 155 7.05 -9.66 -19.51
N ALA A 156 5.82 -9.80 -19.03
CA ALA A 156 4.67 -9.05 -19.52
C ALA A 156 4.69 -7.56 -19.15
N ASN A 157 5.36 -7.19 -18.04
CA ASN A 157 5.37 -5.83 -17.50
C ASN A 157 6.77 -5.19 -17.52
N PHE A 158 7.76 -5.88 -18.09
CA PHE A 158 9.14 -5.45 -18.05
C PHE A 158 9.36 -4.23 -18.94
N ASP A 159 9.59 -3.08 -18.30
CA ASP A 159 9.98 -1.83 -18.94
C ASP A 159 11.21 -1.26 -18.20
N PRO A 160 12.40 -1.29 -18.81
CA PRO A 160 13.63 -0.81 -18.17
C PRO A 160 13.56 0.65 -17.71
N ASN A 161 12.87 1.53 -18.44
CA ASN A 161 12.81 2.94 -18.10
C ASN A 161 11.92 3.16 -16.87
N ALA A 162 10.71 2.60 -16.88
CA ALA A 162 9.80 2.68 -15.74
C ALA A 162 10.36 1.98 -14.48
N LEU A 163 11.08 0.87 -14.66
CA LEU A 163 11.75 0.16 -13.57
C LEU A 163 12.89 0.95 -12.95
N ASN A 164 13.64 1.73 -13.72
CA ASN A 164 14.69 2.60 -13.17
C ASN A 164 14.10 3.68 -12.25
N ASP A 165 13.02 4.34 -12.67
CA ASP A 165 12.34 5.32 -11.82
C ASP A 165 11.75 4.67 -10.56
N ALA A 166 11.17 3.48 -10.70
CA ALA A 166 10.68 2.70 -9.56
C ALA A 166 11.82 2.32 -8.60
N ALA A 167 12.98 1.91 -9.13
CA ALA A 167 14.15 1.54 -8.36
C ALA A 167 14.69 2.73 -7.55
N GLN A 168 14.79 3.91 -8.15
CA GLN A 168 15.18 5.14 -7.46
C GLN A 168 14.24 5.45 -6.30
N ASN A 169 12.93 5.44 -6.56
CA ASN A 169 11.92 5.71 -5.54
C ASN A 169 11.97 4.70 -4.39
N LEU A 170 12.12 3.41 -4.69
CA LEU A 170 12.26 2.36 -3.67
C LEU A 170 13.52 2.54 -2.83
N LEU A 171 14.67 2.82 -3.47
CA LEU A 171 15.94 3.02 -2.79
C LEU A 171 15.87 4.22 -1.83
N TYR A 172 15.40 5.37 -2.32
CA TYR A 172 15.29 6.57 -1.49
C TYR A 172 14.25 6.42 -0.39
N THR A 173 13.11 5.77 -0.67
CA THR A 173 12.10 5.48 0.36
C THR A 173 12.68 4.60 1.47
N LYS A 174 13.46 3.58 1.11
CA LYS A 174 14.12 2.68 2.06
C LYS A 174 15.16 3.43 2.91
N GLU A 175 16.02 4.23 2.29
CA GLU A 175 17.03 5.02 3.00
C GLU A 175 16.40 6.10 3.89
N ILE A 176 15.34 6.77 3.43
CA ILE A 176 14.59 7.74 4.25
C ILE A 176 13.94 7.03 5.44
N LYS A 177 13.30 5.86 5.25
CA LYS A 177 12.75 5.07 6.36
C LYS A 177 13.82 4.67 7.38
N ARG A 178 15.02 4.27 6.91
CA ARG A 178 16.17 3.97 7.77
C ARG A 178 16.58 5.21 8.58
N LEU A 179 16.72 6.36 7.92
CA LEU A 179 17.07 7.62 8.58
C LEU A 179 16.01 8.02 9.61
N ILE A 180 14.72 7.91 9.28
CA ILE A 180 13.62 8.16 10.22
C ILE A 180 13.77 7.26 11.45
N ALA A 181 13.95 5.95 11.27
CA ALA A 181 14.13 5.01 12.38
C ALA A 181 15.35 5.36 13.26
N GLU A 182 16.46 5.76 12.64
CA GLU A 182 17.64 6.23 13.35
C GLU A 182 17.36 7.52 14.15
N GLN A 183 16.68 8.50 13.55
CA GLN A 183 16.31 9.73 14.23
C GLN A 183 15.32 9.50 15.38
N LEU A 184 14.42 8.51 15.28
CA LEU A 184 13.49 8.15 16.37
C LEU A 184 14.22 7.60 17.61
N ILE A 185 15.30 6.84 17.39
CA ILE A 185 16.06 6.22 18.48
C ILE A 185 17.10 7.22 19.03
N ASN A 186 17.85 7.85 18.14
CA ASN A 186 18.94 8.77 18.45
C ASN A 186 18.86 10.02 17.55
N PRO A 187 18.07 11.04 17.95
CA PRO A 187 17.94 12.29 17.20
C PRO A 187 19.30 12.96 17.00
N SER A 188 19.62 13.28 15.74
CA SER A 188 20.83 14.03 15.41
C SER A 188 20.70 15.50 15.82
N PRO A 189 21.81 16.22 16.09
CA PRO A 189 21.75 17.64 16.46
C PRO A 189 21.04 18.52 15.43
N ASP A 190 21.14 18.20 14.13
CA ASP A 190 20.49 18.98 13.08
C ASP A 190 18.97 18.71 13.02
N PHE A 191 18.55 17.47 13.28
CA PHE A 191 17.13 17.13 13.43
C PHE A 191 16.52 17.78 14.68
N VAL A 192 17.27 17.82 15.78
CA VAL A 192 16.85 18.52 17.01
C VAL A 192 16.74 20.03 16.77
N LYS A 193 17.72 20.63 16.09
CA LYS A 193 17.66 22.06 15.72
C LYS A 193 16.43 22.40 14.89
N PHE A 194 16.01 21.51 13.98
CA PHE A 194 14.81 21.72 13.17
C PHE A 194 13.58 21.94 14.05
N PHE A 195 13.30 21.07 15.03
CA PHE A 195 12.17 21.25 15.96
C PHE A 195 12.38 22.43 16.90
N ALA A 196 13.56 22.50 17.54
CA ALA A 196 13.85 23.52 18.53
C ALA A 196 13.75 24.94 17.96
N SER A 197 14.15 25.16 16.70
CA SER A 197 14.04 26.47 16.04
C SER A 197 12.60 26.95 15.84
N GLN A 198 11.62 26.04 15.83
CA GLN A 198 10.21 26.39 15.66
C GLN A 198 9.51 26.71 16.99
N VAL A 199 10.07 26.24 18.11
CA VAL A 199 9.46 26.38 19.45
C VAL A 199 10.28 27.28 20.39
N TYR A 200 11.55 27.50 20.11
CA TYR A 200 12.47 28.28 20.94
C TYR A 200 13.03 29.48 20.17
N SER A 201 12.75 30.68 20.67
CA SER A 201 13.14 31.95 20.04
C SER A 201 14.55 32.43 20.42
N GLY A 202 15.26 31.69 21.28
CA GLY A 202 16.60 32.06 21.76
C GLY A 202 17.73 31.55 20.87
N LYS A 203 18.98 31.88 21.24
CA LYS A 203 20.15 31.40 20.51
C LYS A 203 20.33 29.89 20.71
N MET A 204 20.56 29.18 19.61
CA MET A 204 20.79 27.73 19.59
C MET A 204 22.23 27.41 20.02
N VAL A 205 22.51 27.56 21.31
CA VAL A 205 23.80 27.19 21.93
C VAL A 205 23.82 25.70 22.30
N ALA A 206 25.01 25.12 22.46
CA ALA A 206 25.18 23.68 22.71
C ALA A 206 24.33 23.14 23.88
N SER A 207 24.26 23.88 24.99
CA SER A 207 23.46 23.50 26.15
C SER A 207 21.95 23.53 25.92
N VAL A 208 21.48 24.36 24.99
CA VAL A 208 20.07 24.37 24.56
C VAL A 208 19.82 23.17 23.67
N ILE A 209 20.73 22.87 22.74
CA ILE A 209 20.62 21.71 21.86
C ILE A 209 20.59 20.41 22.68
N GLU A 210 21.47 20.23 23.67
CA GLU A 210 21.48 19.05 24.55
C GLU A 210 20.13 18.84 25.27
N LYS A 211 19.57 19.91 25.84
CA LYS A 211 18.24 19.85 26.48
C LYS A 211 17.15 19.48 25.48
N PHE A 212 17.17 20.10 24.31
CA PHE A 212 16.20 19.79 23.26
C PHE A 212 16.39 18.39 22.67
N THR A 213 17.60 17.81 22.71
CA THR A 213 17.83 16.41 22.29
C THR A 213 17.08 15.45 23.20
N GLU A 214 17.19 15.62 24.52
CA GLU A 214 16.47 14.79 25.50
C GLU A 214 14.95 14.94 25.32
N ILE A 215 14.46 16.18 25.25
CA ILE A 215 13.03 16.47 25.05
C ILE A 215 12.54 15.84 23.74
N THR A 216 13.26 16.03 22.64
CA THR A 216 12.89 15.49 21.31
C THR A 216 12.83 13.97 21.34
N GLN A 217 13.80 13.31 21.98
CA GLN A 217 13.83 11.85 22.07
C GLN A 217 12.65 11.30 22.88
N VAL A 218 12.31 11.93 24.00
CA VAL A 218 11.16 11.53 24.83
C VAL A 218 9.85 11.77 24.08
N SER A 219 9.65 12.97 23.53
CA SER A 219 8.44 13.32 22.80
C SER A 219 8.21 12.44 21.56
N LEU A 220 9.26 12.05 20.83
CA LEU A 220 9.13 11.14 19.69
C LEU A 220 8.68 9.73 20.12
N LYS A 221 9.22 9.21 21.23
CA LYS A 221 8.82 7.90 21.76
C LYS A 221 7.40 7.92 22.27
N GLU A 222 7.03 8.95 23.04
CA GLU A 222 5.67 9.14 23.55
C GLU A 222 4.68 9.24 22.40
N PHE A 223 4.95 10.09 21.40
CA PHE A 223 4.09 10.25 20.23
C PHE A 223 3.86 8.94 19.47
N VAL A 224 4.92 8.15 19.24
CA VAL A 224 4.79 6.86 18.55
C VAL A 224 3.97 5.87 19.40
N ASN A 225 4.19 5.83 20.71
CA ASN A 225 3.43 4.97 21.62
C ASN A 225 1.96 5.37 21.68
N GLU A 226 1.65 6.66 21.71
CA GLU A 226 0.28 7.17 21.64
C GLU A 226 -0.40 6.74 20.33
N ARG A 227 0.28 6.89 19.18
CA ARG A 227 -0.26 6.43 17.88
C ARG A 227 -0.47 4.92 17.81
N ILE A 228 0.43 4.14 18.41
CA ILE A 228 0.28 2.68 18.49
C ILE A 228 -0.92 2.35 19.39
N ALA A 229 -1.03 2.98 20.56
CA ALA A 229 -2.12 2.76 21.51
C ALA A 229 -3.48 3.14 20.91
N GLU A 230 -3.57 4.27 20.20
CA GLU A 230 -4.76 4.68 19.44
C GLU A 230 -5.15 3.58 18.44
N ARG A 231 -4.21 3.10 17.63
CA ARG A 231 -4.44 2.03 16.64
C ARG A 231 -4.84 0.70 17.28
N LEU A 232 -4.20 0.31 18.39
CA LEU A 232 -4.49 -0.93 19.11
C LEU A 232 -5.86 -0.88 19.77
N LYS A 233 -6.20 0.25 20.39
CA LYS A 233 -7.52 0.48 20.97
C LYS A 233 -8.60 0.40 19.89
N SER A 234 -8.42 1.08 18.76
CA SER A 234 -9.34 0.97 17.61
C SER A 234 -9.49 -0.48 17.11
N ALA A 235 -8.42 -1.26 17.10
CA ALA A 235 -8.46 -2.67 16.68
C ALA A 235 -9.06 -3.62 17.74
N MET A 236 -8.90 -3.32 19.03
CA MET A 236 -9.49 -4.09 20.14
C MET A 236 -10.98 -3.80 20.29
N ASP A 237 -11.39 -2.53 20.18
CA ASP A 237 -12.80 -2.12 20.16
C ASP A 237 -13.55 -2.74 18.96
N ALA A 238 -12.85 -3.03 17.86
CA ALA A 238 -13.38 -3.79 16.72
C ALA A 238 -13.49 -5.31 16.98
N ASN A 239 -12.74 -5.87 17.94
CA ASN A 239 -12.75 -7.29 18.30
C ASN A 239 -13.61 -7.61 19.55
N GLU A 240 -13.96 -6.63 20.38
CA GLU A 240 -14.74 -6.82 21.61
C GLU A 240 -16.27 -6.82 21.42
N GLN A 241 -16.80 -6.70 20.19
CA GLN A 241 -18.24 -6.83 19.94
C GLN A 241 -18.78 -8.28 19.96
N VAL A 242 -18.02 -9.25 20.47
CA VAL A 242 -18.52 -10.58 20.82
C VAL A 242 -18.17 -10.87 22.27
N THR A 243 -19.01 -10.44 23.24
CA THR A 243 -19.49 -11.20 24.43
C THR A 243 -20.32 -10.30 25.38
N ILE A 244 -21.66 -10.44 25.28
CA ILE A 244 -22.68 -10.47 26.36
C ILE A 244 -22.72 -9.34 27.44
N THR A 245 -23.63 -8.39 27.18
CA THR A 245 -24.74 -7.81 28.00
C THR A 245 -24.79 -7.79 29.55
N ALA A 246 -25.32 -6.63 30.00
CA ALA A 246 -26.07 -6.27 31.24
C ALA A 246 -25.22 -5.79 32.44
N SER A 247 -25.44 -4.64 33.09
CA SER A 247 -26.67 -3.88 33.40
C SER A 247 -26.42 -2.41 33.84
N VAL A 248 -27.35 -1.52 33.45
CA VAL A 248 -27.72 -0.10 33.77
C VAL A 248 -27.50 0.45 35.22
N PRO A 249 -27.73 1.76 35.58
CA PRO A 249 -27.76 3.06 34.85
C PRO A 249 -27.04 4.28 35.53
N CYS A 250 -26.82 5.34 34.72
CA CYS A 250 -26.84 6.81 34.97
C CYS A 250 -26.16 7.47 36.20
N GLU A 251 -25.37 8.53 35.92
CA GLU A 251 -25.69 9.92 36.35
C GLU A 251 -24.88 10.98 35.57
N GLU A 252 -25.45 12.18 35.50
CA GLU A 252 -25.13 13.33 34.65
C GLU A 252 -23.81 14.05 34.98
N SER A 253 -23.21 14.73 33.99
CA SER A 253 -22.69 16.09 34.20
C SER A 253 -22.41 16.80 32.87
N VAL A 254 -22.85 18.05 32.83
CA VAL A 254 -22.79 19.02 31.74
C VAL A 254 -21.45 19.75 31.80
N VAL A 255 -20.75 19.91 30.67
CA VAL A 255 -19.93 21.12 30.43
C VAL A 255 -19.89 21.43 28.94
N GLU A 256 -20.27 22.67 28.60
CA GLU A 256 -20.12 23.30 27.30
C GLU A 256 -18.65 23.46 26.91
N LEU A 257 -18.36 23.51 25.60
CA LEU A 257 -17.54 24.54 24.94
C LEU A 257 -17.60 24.34 23.41
N ASN A 258 -17.91 25.43 22.70
CA ASN A 258 -17.95 25.51 21.25
C ASN A 258 -16.53 25.48 20.64
N ASP A 259 -16.31 24.58 19.67
CA ASP A 259 -15.36 24.75 18.57
C ASP A 259 -15.90 24.00 17.35
N ASP A 260 -15.79 24.58 16.15
CA ASP A 260 -16.34 24.10 14.88
C ASP A 260 -15.52 22.90 14.31
N GLY A 261 -15.29 21.90 15.15
CA GLY A 261 -14.55 20.67 14.90
C GLY A 261 -15.41 19.58 14.28
N ILE A 262 -15.91 19.80 13.07
CA ILE A 262 -16.55 18.73 12.30
C ILE A 262 -15.45 17.84 11.72
N VAL A 263 -15.02 16.85 12.51
CA VAL A 263 -14.14 15.77 12.04
C VAL A 263 -15.04 14.65 11.58
N THR A 264 -15.08 14.41 10.26
CA THR A 264 -15.81 13.28 9.70
C THR A 264 -15.26 11.99 10.28
N THR A 265 -16.10 11.29 11.04
CA THR A 265 -15.75 10.07 11.75
C THR A 265 -15.69 8.88 10.81
N GLU A 266 -14.93 7.85 11.17
CA GLU A 266 -14.85 6.62 10.37
C GLU A 266 -16.23 5.94 10.23
N GLU A 267 -17.09 6.03 11.24
CA GLU A 267 -18.47 5.52 11.18
C GLU A 267 -19.34 6.26 10.14
N GLU A 268 -19.15 7.58 9.98
CA GLU A 268 -19.86 8.37 8.98
C GLU A 268 -19.43 7.99 7.56
N ILE A 269 -18.13 7.76 7.36
CA ILE A 269 -17.58 7.28 6.08
C ILE A 269 -18.07 5.87 5.77
N GLU A 270 -18.12 4.97 6.76
CA GLU A 270 -18.64 3.62 6.59
C GLU A 270 -20.14 3.64 6.23
N SER A 271 -20.91 4.50 6.91
CA SER A 271 -22.33 4.69 6.60
C SER A 271 -22.57 5.20 5.18
N PHE A 272 -21.68 6.07 4.66
CA PHE A 272 -21.70 6.47 3.25
C PHE A 272 -21.48 5.29 2.32
N TYR A 273 -20.51 4.42 2.60
CA TYR A 273 -20.22 3.25 1.75
C TYR A 273 -21.36 2.23 1.75
N ILE A 274 -22.05 2.04 2.88
CA ILE A 274 -23.24 1.17 2.95
C ILE A 274 -24.36 1.73 2.06
N VAL A 275 -24.66 3.04 2.19
CA VAL A 275 -25.67 3.69 1.32
C VAL A 275 -25.24 3.65 -0.15
N LYS A 276 -23.96 3.84 -0.43
CA LYS A 276 -23.37 3.77 -1.76
C LYS A 276 -23.52 2.37 -2.38
N ALA A 277 -23.34 1.31 -1.59
CA ALA A 277 -23.54 -0.07 -2.01
C ALA A 277 -25.01 -0.37 -2.34
N ILE A 278 -25.94 0.06 -1.47
CA ILE A 278 -27.39 -0.11 -1.66
C ILE A 278 -27.88 0.58 -2.94
N LEU A 279 -27.36 1.78 -3.22
CA LEU A 279 -27.82 2.61 -4.33
C LEU A 279 -27.14 2.29 -5.67
N ARG A 280 -26.09 1.46 -5.67
CA ARG A 280 -25.37 1.04 -6.89
C ARG A 280 -26.26 0.34 -7.90
N GLU A 281 -27.34 -0.29 -7.46
CA GLU A 281 -28.32 -0.96 -8.33
C GLU A 281 -29.26 0.02 -9.06
N VAL A 282 -29.35 1.28 -8.60
CA VAL A 282 -30.39 2.23 -9.04
C VAL A 282 -29.81 3.49 -9.70
N ILE A 283 -28.60 3.90 -9.33
CA ILE A 283 -27.94 5.10 -9.89
C ILE A 283 -26.45 4.90 -10.11
N ASP A 284 -25.87 5.74 -10.98
CA ASP A 284 -24.43 5.90 -11.06
C ASP A 284 -23.90 6.47 -9.74
N VAL A 285 -22.99 5.69 -9.15
CA VAL A 285 -22.37 5.92 -7.86
C VAL A 285 -21.52 7.20 -7.81
N SER A 286 -21.12 7.71 -8.97
CA SER A 286 -20.35 8.95 -9.15
C SER A 286 -21.16 10.21 -8.80
N ARG A 287 -22.49 10.10 -8.75
CA ARG A 287 -23.42 11.20 -8.44
C ARG A 287 -23.70 11.36 -6.95
N LEU A 288 -23.24 10.44 -6.12
CA LEU A 288 -23.42 10.49 -4.67
C LEU A 288 -22.31 11.29 -4.01
N GLN A 289 -22.70 12.28 -3.21
CA GLN A 289 -21.79 13.08 -2.41
C GLN A 289 -22.31 13.15 -0.98
N TYR A 290 -21.40 13.30 -0.02
CA TYR A 290 -21.75 13.53 1.37
C TYR A 290 -21.37 14.95 1.80
N LYS A 291 -22.08 15.45 2.81
CA LYS A 291 -21.77 16.68 3.51
C LYS A 291 -21.92 16.43 4.99
N ASP A 292 -20.83 16.67 5.71
CA ASP A 292 -20.80 16.56 7.15
C ASP A 292 -21.38 17.83 7.81
N THR A 293 -22.15 17.64 8.87
CA THR A 293 -22.73 18.72 9.67
C THR A 293 -22.68 18.33 11.14
N GLN A 294 -22.57 19.30 12.05
CA GLN A 294 -22.49 19.05 13.50
C GLN A 294 -23.57 18.10 14.04
N THR A 295 -24.76 18.11 13.42
CA THR A 295 -25.93 17.35 13.88
C THR A 295 -26.19 16.05 13.12
N TYR A 296 -25.71 15.94 11.88
CA TYR A 296 -25.98 14.79 11.02
C TYR A 296 -25.02 14.73 9.84
N PHE A 297 -24.80 13.51 9.36
CA PHE A 297 -24.08 13.24 8.14
C PHE A 297 -25.06 13.16 6.96
N GLY A 298 -25.00 14.13 6.04
CA GLY A 298 -25.95 14.26 4.93
C GLY A 298 -25.46 13.60 3.65
N ILE A 299 -26.27 12.74 3.04
CA ILE A 299 -25.97 12.12 1.73
C ILE A 299 -26.90 12.70 0.67
N ASN A 300 -26.30 13.32 -0.36
CA ASN A 300 -26.99 14.11 -1.37
C ASN A 300 -26.68 13.58 -2.78
N LEU A 301 -27.63 13.78 -3.69
CA LEU A 301 -27.45 13.52 -5.12
C LEU A 301 -26.98 14.79 -5.84
N ASP A 302 -25.99 14.65 -6.72
CA ASP A 302 -25.40 15.74 -7.53
C ASP A 302 -24.87 16.92 -6.68
N GLY A 303 -24.52 16.69 -5.41
CA GLY A 303 -24.05 17.73 -4.49
C GLY A 303 -25.10 18.79 -4.10
N LYS A 304 -26.36 18.63 -4.51
CA LYS A 304 -27.41 19.63 -4.26
C LYS A 304 -28.13 19.34 -2.93
N VAL A 305 -28.20 20.35 -2.05
CA VAL A 305 -28.92 20.28 -0.76
C VAL A 305 -30.43 20.04 -0.96
N THR A 306 -30.99 20.44 -2.11
CA THR A 306 -32.38 20.17 -2.47
C THR A 306 -32.64 18.71 -2.88
N LYS A 307 -31.57 17.95 -3.15
CA LYS A 307 -31.62 16.52 -3.52
C LYS A 307 -31.00 15.64 -2.44
N THR A 308 -31.35 15.88 -1.18
CA THR A 308 -30.94 14.99 -0.07
C THR A 308 -31.67 13.65 -0.15
N ILE A 309 -30.87 12.58 -0.09
CA ILE A 309 -31.31 11.18 -0.12
C ILE A 309 -31.61 10.73 1.31
N CYS A 310 -30.65 10.89 2.22
CA CYS A 310 -30.83 10.60 3.63
C CYS A 310 -29.90 11.46 4.50
N ARG A 311 -30.23 11.50 5.78
CA ARG A 311 -29.42 12.07 6.85
C ARG A 311 -29.17 11.00 7.89
N ILE A 312 -27.92 10.86 8.30
CA ILE A 312 -27.50 9.84 9.26
C ILE A 312 -27.12 10.55 10.55
N TYR A 313 -27.78 10.18 11.64
CA TYR A 313 -27.58 10.77 12.96
C TYR A 313 -26.80 9.78 13.79
N LEU A 314 -25.47 9.96 13.89
CA LEU A 314 -24.58 9.08 14.65
C LEU A 314 -24.13 9.68 15.99
N ASN A 315 -24.23 11.01 16.14
CA ASN A 315 -23.73 11.74 17.32
C ASN A 315 -24.62 11.59 18.59
N SER A 316 -25.74 10.88 18.52
CA SER A 316 -26.64 10.64 19.66
C SER A 316 -26.56 9.19 20.16
N GLN A 317 -26.82 8.98 21.46
CA GLN A 317 -26.88 7.63 22.09
C GLN A 317 -27.72 6.62 21.31
N LYS A 318 -28.77 7.11 20.63
CA LYS A 318 -29.56 6.35 19.66
C LYS A 318 -29.18 6.83 18.27
N LYS A 319 -28.81 5.91 17.38
CA LYS A 319 -28.46 6.22 15.99
C LYS A 319 -29.74 6.22 15.14
N TYR A 320 -29.85 7.12 14.17
CA TYR A 320 -31.02 7.21 13.30
C TYR A 320 -30.66 7.41 11.84
N VAL A 321 -31.50 6.85 10.96
CA VAL A 321 -31.50 7.21 9.53
C VAL A 321 -32.76 8.01 9.24
N GLY A 322 -32.59 9.27 8.87
CA GLY A 322 -33.62 10.17 8.39
C GLY A 322 -33.78 10.08 6.88
N ILE A 323 -34.98 9.77 6.40
CA ILE A 323 -35.32 9.80 4.98
C ILE A 323 -36.40 10.86 4.76
N ILE A 324 -36.21 11.71 3.77
CA ILE A 324 -37.15 12.80 3.46
C ILE A 324 -38.25 12.26 2.56
N ASP A 325 -39.50 12.34 3.02
CA ASP A 325 -40.68 11.95 2.24
C ASP A 325 -40.98 12.97 1.12
N THR A 326 -41.86 12.60 0.20
CA THR A 326 -42.41 13.40 -0.90
C THR A 326 -42.99 14.75 -0.45
N ASN A 327 -43.53 14.81 0.78
CA ASN A 327 -44.06 16.03 1.39
C ASN A 327 -43.00 16.89 2.11
N GLY A 328 -41.72 16.56 1.97
CA GLY A 328 -40.61 17.29 2.62
C GLY A 328 -40.47 17.00 4.13
N LYS A 329 -41.29 16.11 4.69
CA LYS A 329 -41.21 15.67 6.08
C LYS A 329 -40.17 14.58 6.24
N GLU A 330 -39.29 14.73 7.21
CA GLU A 330 -38.25 13.74 7.52
C GLU A 330 -38.82 12.64 8.43
N VAL A 331 -38.66 11.39 8.02
CA VAL A 331 -39.01 10.21 8.82
C VAL A 331 -37.71 9.60 9.34
N LYS A 332 -37.56 9.56 10.67
CA LYS A 332 -36.39 8.98 11.34
C LYS A 332 -36.68 7.55 11.74
N LYS A 333 -35.79 6.63 11.37
CA LYS A 333 -35.81 5.24 11.83
C LYS A 333 -34.60 4.98 12.71
N GLU A 334 -34.85 4.51 13.93
CA GLU A 334 -33.81 4.13 14.88
C GLU A 334 -33.05 2.92 14.34
N ILE A 335 -31.72 2.97 14.40
CA ILE A 335 -30.81 1.90 14.04
C ILE A 335 -29.91 1.59 15.24
N ASN A 336 -29.71 0.32 15.54
CA ASN A 336 -28.86 -0.13 16.65
C ASN A 336 -27.40 -0.33 16.20
N SER A 337 -27.19 -0.60 14.91
CA SER A 337 -25.89 -0.77 14.24
C SER A 337 -25.95 -0.19 12.83
N LEU A 338 -24.80 0.02 12.18
CA LEU A 338 -24.72 0.51 10.79
C LEU A 338 -25.42 -0.44 9.80
N ASP A 339 -25.44 -1.74 10.08
CA ASP A 339 -26.21 -2.72 9.30
C ASP A 339 -27.72 -2.44 9.29
N GLY A 340 -28.23 -1.70 10.28
CA GLY A 340 -29.61 -1.23 10.31
C GLY A 340 -29.99 -0.38 9.09
N ILE A 341 -29.00 0.19 8.37
CA ILE A 341 -29.20 0.94 7.13
C ILE A 341 -29.75 0.02 6.01
N TYR A 342 -29.38 -1.27 5.97
CA TYR A 342 -29.96 -2.22 5.01
C TYR A 342 -31.47 -2.40 5.23
N GLY A 343 -31.94 -2.26 6.48
CA GLY A 343 -33.36 -2.30 6.83
C GLY A 343 -34.18 -1.11 6.30
N VAL A 344 -33.55 -0.11 5.67
CA VAL A 344 -34.21 1.01 4.97
C VAL A 344 -33.85 1.09 3.49
N ALA A 345 -33.19 0.07 2.93
CA ALA A 345 -32.71 0.05 1.55
C ALA A 345 -33.80 0.38 0.52
N GLU A 346 -34.98 -0.23 0.63
CA GLU A 346 -36.10 0.01 -0.29
C GLU A 346 -36.59 1.47 -0.26
N PHE A 347 -36.58 2.11 0.90
CA PHE A 347 -36.96 3.52 1.04
C PHE A 347 -35.90 4.47 0.45
N LEU A 348 -34.61 4.12 0.57
CA LEU A 348 -33.52 4.86 -0.07
C LEU A 348 -33.62 4.78 -1.60
N LYS A 349 -33.86 3.58 -2.14
CA LYS A 349 -34.09 3.36 -3.58
C LYS A 349 -35.31 4.14 -4.07
N ALA A 350 -36.43 4.10 -3.33
CA ALA A 350 -37.64 4.85 -3.66
C ALA A 350 -37.40 6.38 -3.66
N ARG A 351 -36.64 6.89 -2.68
CA ARG A 351 -36.29 8.32 -2.60
C ARG A 351 -35.41 8.75 -3.76
N VAL A 352 -34.40 7.97 -4.11
CA VAL A 352 -33.53 8.26 -5.26
C VAL A 352 -34.33 8.26 -6.56
N ASN A 353 -35.20 7.27 -6.76
CA ASN A 353 -36.10 7.21 -7.92
C ASN A 353 -37.04 8.43 -8.01
N HIS A 354 -37.51 8.97 -6.88
CA HIS A 354 -38.28 10.22 -6.88
C HIS A 354 -37.42 11.43 -7.29
N LEU A 355 -36.18 11.52 -6.81
CA LEU A 355 -35.26 12.61 -7.13
C LEU A 355 -34.75 12.57 -8.59
N THR A 356 -34.73 11.39 -9.22
CA THR A 356 -34.35 11.21 -10.62
C THR A 356 -35.54 11.27 -11.59
N LYS A 357 -36.77 10.96 -11.15
CA LYS A 357 -38.00 11.10 -11.96
C LYS A 357 -38.26 12.53 -12.45
N GLY A 358 -37.76 13.55 -11.76
CA GLY A 358 -37.80 14.94 -12.24
C GLY A 358 -36.95 15.20 -13.48
N GLN A 359 -35.85 14.45 -13.68
CA GLN A 359 -34.96 14.61 -14.84
C GLN A 359 -35.52 13.92 -16.09
N TYR A 360 -36.26 12.82 -15.95
CA TYR A 360 -36.91 12.17 -17.09
C TYR A 360 -37.97 13.07 -17.74
N MET A 361 -38.66 13.93 -16.99
CA MET A 361 -39.65 14.87 -17.53
C MET A 361 -39.04 16.17 -18.12
N GLU A 362 -37.82 16.55 -17.71
CA GLU A 362 -37.08 17.68 -18.30
C GLU A 362 -36.31 17.29 -19.58
N GLU A 363 -35.69 16.10 -19.60
CA GLU A 363 -35.04 15.59 -20.83
C GLU A 363 -36.07 15.32 -21.94
N SER A 364 -37.28 14.84 -21.59
CA SER A 364 -38.37 14.64 -22.56
C SER A 364 -38.85 15.93 -23.23
N LYS A 365 -38.79 17.09 -22.55
CA LYS A 365 -39.18 18.39 -23.13
C LYS A 365 -38.09 19.03 -23.99
N THR A 366 -36.83 18.64 -23.79
CA THR A 366 -35.70 19.23 -24.51
C THR A 366 -35.47 18.54 -25.87
N VAL A 367 -36.01 17.33 -26.06
CA VAL A 367 -35.88 16.55 -27.30
C VAL A 367 -36.96 16.91 -28.35
N GLU A 368 -38.11 17.47 -27.96
CA GLU A 368 -39.21 17.77 -28.90
C GLU A 368 -39.12 19.14 -29.65
N VAL A 369 -38.09 19.97 -29.43
CA VAL A 369 -38.02 21.33 -30.04
C VAL A 369 -36.87 21.50 -31.05
N LYS A 370 -36.24 20.41 -31.52
CA LYS A 370 -35.28 20.48 -32.64
C LYS A 370 -35.39 19.28 -33.57
N SER A 371 -36.45 19.22 -34.37
CA SER A 371 -36.44 18.70 -35.75
C SER A 371 -37.84 18.67 -36.34
N GLU A 372 -38.29 19.82 -36.87
CA GLU A 372 -38.77 20.00 -38.25
C GLU A 372 -39.07 21.47 -38.52
#